data_AF-G0QIQ0-F1
#
_entry.id   AF-G0QIQ0-F1
#
_cell.length_a   1.000
_cell.length_b   1.000
_cell.length_c   1.000
_cell.angle_alpha   90.00
_cell.angle_beta   90.00
_cell.angle_gamma   90.00
#
_symmetry.space_group_name_H-M   'P 1'
#
loop_
_entity.id
_entity.type
_entity.pdbx_description
1 polymer ?
#
loop_
_entity_poly.entity_id
_entity_poly.type
_entity_poly.pdbx_seq_one_letter_code
_entity_poly.pdbx_strand_id
1 'polypeptide(L)'
;MLSLPSANTPIVYQNPLSKLVTSLPYIDEDLDKIQKNQIERMIRKEMAQMSQNDYLENLPAPKSTLLQSQFIQVEFERVTNKKLLEPPKQRNLPLINISSADNEVLKSFIEEVKIISQHNCMKLINLELFNKFGQDQHKIFIEYLNNRKKNLEEENQKLIQEKEDINAKRKFQQSLLLDKISNLKYKINYLINTNEFLETDCQKLENEIIQIRRKQLKLI
;
A
#
# COMPACT_ATOMS: atom_id res chain seq x y z
N MET A 1 28.74 12.70 -0.63
CA MET A 1 27.75 11.60 -0.59
C MET A 1 27.09 11.63 0.77
N LEU A 2 25.88 12.17 0.90
CA LEU A 2 25.16 12.18 2.18
C LEU A 2 24.49 10.81 2.37
N SER A 3 24.96 10.04 3.35
CA SER A 3 24.27 8.84 3.81
C SER A 3 23.06 9.26 4.65
N LEU A 4 21.86 9.05 4.12
CA LEU A 4 20.62 9.19 4.87
C LEU A 4 20.49 8.05 5.90
N PRO A 5 19.89 8.30 7.08
CA PRO A 5 19.67 7.26 8.09
C PRO A 5 18.81 6.12 7.52
N SER A 6 19.19 4.87 7.83
CA SER A 6 18.61 3.64 7.25
C SER A 6 17.10 3.49 7.43
N ALA A 7 16.50 4.17 8.40
CA ALA A 7 15.07 4.13 8.67
C ALA A 7 14.22 4.86 7.61
N ASN A 8 14.77 5.85 6.89
CA ASN A 8 14.04 6.66 5.92
C ASN A 8 14.39 6.35 4.47
N THR A 9 15.33 5.42 4.22
CA THR A 9 15.67 5.00 2.87
C THR A 9 14.70 3.89 2.44
N PRO A 10 13.98 4.06 1.31
CA PRO A 10 13.14 3.00 0.77
C PRO A 10 13.96 1.72 0.60
N ILE A 11 13.35 0.57 0.92
CA ILE A 11 13.98 -0.77 0.86
C ILE A 11 14.72 -0.99 -0.47
N VAL A 12 14.15 -0.49 -1.57
CA VAL A 12 14.76 -0.57 -2.91
C VAL A 12 16.15 0.06 -2.96
N TYR A 13 16.38 1.17 -2.26
CA TYR A 13 17.68 1.86 -2.22
C TYR A 13 18.63 1.33 -1.14
N GLN A 14 18.18 0.41 -0.29
CA GLN A 14 19.05 -0.28 0.67
C GLN A 14 19.95 -1.30 -0.03
N ASN A 15 19.51 -1.83 -1.18
CA ASN A 15 20.35 -2.71 -2.00
C ASN A 15 21.50 -1.89 -2.65
N PRO A 16 22.78 -2.26 -2.44
CA PRO A 16 23.92 -1.57 -3.03
C PRO A 16 23.91 -1.57 -4.57
N LEU A 17 23.28 -2.59 -5.17
CA LEU A 17 23.15 -2.74 -6.63
C LEU A 17 21.91 -2.02 -7.20
N SER A 18 21.12 -1.33 -6.38
CA SER A 18 19.92 -0.59 -6.82
C SER A 18 20.19 0.38 -7.96
N LYS A 19 21.38 0.99 -8.01
CA LYS A 19 21.78 1.93 -9.07
C LYS A 19 21.96 1.29 -10.44
N LEU A 20 22.15 -0.03 -10.49
CA LEU A 20 22.32 -0.79 -11.73
C LEU A 20 20.99 -1.26 -12.30
N VAL A 21 19.90 -1.16 -11.54
CA VAL A 21 18.58 -1.62 -11.95
C VAL A 21 17.80 -0.44 -12.52
N THR A 22 17.53 -0.48 -13.82
CA THR A 22 16.68 0.51 -14.50
C THR A 22 15.59 -0.20 -15.30
N SER A 23 14.34 0.14 -15.03
CA SER A 23 13.17 -0.20 -15.87
C SER A 23 12.52 1.10 -16.34
N LEU A 24 12.01 1.16 -17.56
CA LEU A 24 11.44 2.37 -18.17
C LEU A 24 9.96 2.14 -18.57
N PRO A 25 9.01 2.16 -17.62
CA PRO A 25 7.63 1.75 -17.87
C PRO A 25 6.86 2.50 -18.96
N TYR A 26 7.23 3.75 -19.30
CA TYR A 26 6.56 4.50 -20.36
C TYR A 26 7.13 4.23 -21.76
N ILE A 27 8.25 3.51 -21.83
CA ILE A 27 8.97 3.18 -23.07
C ILE A 27 8.91 1.68 -23.34
N ASP A 28 9.15 0.88 -22.30
CA ASP A 28 9.16 -0.56 -22.39
C ASP A 28 7.81 -1.06 -22.89
N GLU A 29 7.84 -2.01 -23.82
CA GLU A 29 6.62 -2.61 -24.37
C GLU A 29 5.85 -3.33 -23.27
N ASP A 30 4.51 -3.28 -23.36
CA ASP A 30 3.65 -3.96 -22.42
C ASP A 30 3.91 -5.47 -22.47
N LEU A 31 4.28 -6.02 -21.32
CA LEU A 31 4.55 -7.45 -21.17
C LEU A 31 3.26 -8.26 -21.41
N ASP A 32 3.34 -9.19 -22.36
CA ASP A 32 2.28 -10.17 -22.60
C ASP A 32 2.04 -11.04 -21.34
N LYS A 33 0.81 -11.55 -21.21
CA LYS A 33 0.44 -12.42 -20.08
C LYS A 33 1.34 -13.66 -19.98
N ILE A 34 1.80 -14.19 -21.11
CA ILE A 34 2.72 -15.33 -21.18
C ILE A 34 4.09 -14.95 -20.59
N GLN A 35 4.63 -13.80 -20.98
CA GLN A 35 5.92 -13.29 -20.48
C GLN A 35 5.84 -13.02 -18.97
N LYS A 36 4.74 -12.43 -18.48
CA LYS A 36 4.51 -12.21 -17.04
C LYS A 36 4.55 -13.52 -16.25
N ASN A 37 3.86 -14.56 -16.74
CA ASN A 37 3.89 -15.88 -16.09
C ASN A 37 5.29 -16.52 -16.08
N GLN A 38 6.06 -16.34 -17.15
CA GLN A 38 7.45 -16.83 -17.20
C GLN A 38 8.33 -16.09 -16.19
N ILE A 39 8.21 -14.76 -16.10
CA ILE A 39 8.92 -13.93 -15.13
C ILE A 39 8.55 -14.35 -13.70
N GLU A 40 7.27 -14.49 -13.39
CA GLU A 40 6.83 -14.96 -12.07
C GLU A 40 7.40 -16.34 -11.72
N ARG A 41 7.46 -17.26 -12.69
CA ARG A 41 8.05 -18.58 -12.48
C ARG A 41 9.55 -18.47 -12.17
N MET A 42 10.27 -17.59 -12.86
CA MET A 42 11.70 -17.36 -12.58
C MET A 42 11.90 -16.73 -11.20
N ILE A 43 11.10 -15.72 -10.85
CA ILE A 43 11.13 -15.10 -9.51
C ILE A 43 10.89 -16.15 -8.43
N ARG A 44 9.89 -17.02 -8.58
CA ARG A 44 9.61 -18.07 -7.59
C ARG A 44 10.75 -19.08 -7.45
N LYS A 45 11.43 -19.42 -8.55
CA LYS A 45 12.61 -20.30 -8.50
C LYS A 45 13.76 -19.66 -7.73
N GLU A 46 14.05 -18.39 -7.99
CA GLU A 46 15.06 -17.63 -7.26
C GLU A 46 14.69 -17.49 -5.78
N MET A 47 13.45 -17.12 -5.47
CA MET A 47 12.95 -17.02 -4.09
C MET A 47 13.07 -18.34 -3.32
N ALA A 48 12.99 -19.49 -3.98
CA ALA A 48 13.18 -20.80 -3.35
C ALA A 48 14.66 -21.11 -3.06
N GLN A 49 15.59 -20.50 -3.80
CA GLN A 49 17.03 -20.67 -3.60
C GLN A 49 17.61 -19.63 -2.64
N MET A 50 17.00 -18.46 -2.54
CA MET A 50 17.41 -17.38 -1.63
C MET A 50 17.13 -17.72 -0.16
N SER A 51 17.99 -17.25 0.73
CA SER A 51 17.71 -17.25 2.16
C SER A 51 16.55 -16.31 2.48
N GLN A 52 15.69 -16.71 3.41
CA GLN A 52 14.64 -15.84 3.93
C GLN A 52 15.27 -14.72 4.77
N ASN A 53 15.45 -13.55 4.17
CA ASN A 53 15.89 -12.36 4.89
C ASN A 53 14.66 -11.67 5.50
N ASP A 54 14.76 -11.25 6.76
CA ASP A 54 13.68 -10.50 7.40
C ASP A 54 13.72 -9.03 6.97
N TYR A 55 12.87 -8.67 6.01
CA TYR A 55 12.75 -7.30 5.52
C TYR A 55 12.18 -6.33 6.59
N LEU A 56 11.67 -6.85 7.72
CA LEU A 56 11.09 -6.08 8.80
C LEU A 56 12.07 -5.81 9.94
N GLU A 57 13.26 -6.42 9.95
CA GLU A 57 14.24 -6.30 11.04
C GLU A 57 14.63 -4.83 11.31
N ASN A 58 14.74 -4.02 10.26
CA ASN A 58 15.10 -2.60 10.35
C ASN A 58 13.91 -1.67 10.59
N LEU A 59 12.67 -2.17 10.54
CA LEU A 59 11.49 -1.36 10.78
C LEU A 59 11.11 -1.41 12.26
N PRO A 60 10.87 -0.24 12.91
CA PRO A 60 10.38 -0.24 14.28
C PRO A 60 9.03 -0.96 14.33
N ALA A 61 8.89 -1.92 15.25
CA ALA A 61 7.62 -2.59 15.48
C ALA A 61 6.52 -1.53 15.75
N PRO A 62 5.32 -1.67 15.18
CA PRO A 62 4.25 -0.71 15.38
C PRO A 62 3.91 -0.64 16.87
N LYS A 63 4.10 0.54 17.47
CA LYS A 63 3.73 0.79 18.87
C LYS A 63 2.21 0.86 18.97
N SER A 64 1.56 -0.30 19.13
CA SER A 64 0.11 -0.35 19.33
C SER A 64 -0.22 -0.12 20.80
N THR A 65 -0.46 1.12 21.21
CA THR A 65 -0.98 1.45 22.55
C THR A 65 -2.35 0.83 22.82
N LEU A 66 -3.07 0.47 21.75
CA LEU A 66 -4.38 -0.18 21.82
C LEU A 66 -4.33 -1.53 22.57
N LEU A 67 -3.31 -2.36 22.31
CA LEU A 67 -3.15 -3.66 22.99
C LEU A 67 -2.91 -3.52 24.50
N GLN A 68 -2.43 -2.35 24.94
CA GLN A 68 -2.19 -2.07 26.36
C GLN A 68 -3.43 -1.51 27.07
N SER A 69 -4.51 -1.18 26.34
CA SER A 69 -5.72 -0.67 26.97
C SER A 69 -6.41 -1.78 27.79
N GLN A 70 -6.84 -1.42 29.00
CA GLN A 70 -7.50 -2.33 29.93
C GLN A 70 -8.79 -2.94 29.34
N PHE A 71 -9.51 -2.17 28.52
CA PHE A 71 -10.70 -2.66 27.80
C PHE A 71 -10.37 -3.79 26.82
N ILE A 72 -9.28 -3.67 26.06
CA ILE A 72 -8.87 -4.69 25.10
C ILE A 72 -8.39 -5.95 25.82
N GLN A 73 -7.70 -5.82 26.96
CA GLN A 73 -7.30 -6.98 27.77
C GLN A 73 -8.51 -7.77 28.28
N VAL A 74 -9.53 -7.08 28.80
CA VAL A 74 -10.79 -7.71 29.25
C VAL A 74 -11.53 -8.37 28.09
N GLU A 75 -11.55 -7.76 26.91
CA GLU A 75 -12.14 -8.38 25.70
C GLU A 75 -11.34 -9.59 25.23
N PHE A 76 -10.01 -9.57 25.28
CA PHE A 76 -9.17 -10.72 24.99
C PHE A 76 -9.45 -11.87 25.98
N GLU A 77 -9.58 -11.59 27.27
CA GLU A 77 -10.00 -12.57 28.28
C GLU A 77 -11.41 -13.12 28.00
N ARG A 78 -12.35 -12.28 27.57
CA ARG A 78 -13.70 -12.73 27.19
C ARG A 78 -13.66 -13.67 25.98
N VAL A 79 -12.93 -13.31 24.93
CA VAL A 79 -12.81 -14.06 23.68
C VAL A 79 -12.04 -15.37 23.88
N THR A 80 -10.94 -15.36 24.63
CA THR A 80 -10.20 -16.57 24.99
C THR A 80 -11.07 -17.54 25.78
N ASN A 81 -11.92 -17.02 26.67
CA ASN A 81 -12.92 -17.80 27.39
C ASN A 81 -14.17 -18.14 26.55
N LYS A 82 -14.19 -17.80 25.25
CA LYS A 82 -15.31 -18.02 24.31
C LYS A 82 -16.67 -17.52 24.84
N LYS A 83 -16.66 -16.48 25.67
CA LYS A 83 -17.90 -15.89 26.22
C LYS A 83 -18.54 -14.99 25.17
N LEU A 84 -19.83 -15.20 24.90
CA LEU A 84 -20.62 -14.32 24.05
C LEU A 84 -20.71 -12.92 24.68
N LEU A 85 -20.85 -11.89 23.84
CA LEU A 85 -21.04 -10.53 24.33
C LEU A 85 -22.41 -10.46 25.02
N GLU A 86 -22.47 -10.01 26.27
CA GLU A 86 -23.76 -9.81 26.92
C GLU A 86 -24.52 -8.71 26.17
N PRO A 87 -25.78 -8.94 25.76
CA PRO A 87 -26.58 -7.87 25.20
C PRO A 87 -26.73 -6.77 26.27
N PRO A 88 -26.75 -5.49 25.88
CA PRO A 88 -26.95 -4.40 26.83
C PRO A 88 -28.27 -4.65 27.57
N LYS A 89 -28.19 -4.80 28.90
CA LYS A 89 -29.36 -5.06 29.75
C LYS A 89 -30.23 -3.81 29.78
N GLN A 90 -31.32 -3.80 29.03
CA GLN A 90 -32.37 -2.80 29.18
C GLN A 90 -33.10 -3.09 30.49
N ARG A 91 -33.01 -2.17 31.46
CA ARG A 91 -33.81 -2.24 32.69
C ARG A 91 -35.26 -1.94 32.35
N ASN A 92 -36.02 -2.98 32.08
CA ASN A 92 -37.47 -2.91 31.95
C ASN A 92 -38.11 -2.95 33.33
N LEU A 93 -39.32 -2.41 33.45
CA LEU A 93 -40.09 -2.52 34.69
C LEU A 93 -40.32 -4.02 34.98
N PRO A 94 -39.99 -4.52 36.19
CA PRO A 94 -40.27 -5.91 36.53
C PRO A 94 -41.78 -6.16 36.50
N LEU A 95 -42.24 -7.26 35.91
CA LEU A 95 -43.61 -7.72 36.12
C LEU A 95 -43.66 -8.52 37.42
N ILE A 96 -44.26 -7.95 38.46
CA ILE A 96 -44.48 -8.64 39.73
C ILE A 96 -45.99 -8.75 40.00
N ASN A 97 -46.43 -9.94 40.40
CA ASN A 97 -47.78 -10.14 40.92
C ASN A 97 -47.82 -9.71 42.39
N ILE A 98 -48.29 -8.49 42.61
CA ILE A 98 -48.32 -7.79 43.91
C ILE A 98 -49.13 -8.57 44.96
N SER A 99 -50.08 -9.41 44.53
CA SER A 99 -50.95 -10.18 45.42
C SER A 99 -50.29 -11.40 46.08
N SER A 100 -49.09 -11.80 45.64
CA SER A 100 -48.44 -13.06 46.04
C SER A 100 -46.95 -12.92 46.41
N ALA A 101 -46.44 -11.69 46.53
CA ALA A 101 -45.01 -11.45 46.72
C ALA A 101 -44.62 -11.26 48.19
N ASP A 102 -43.49 -11.84 48.59
CA ASP A 102 -42.90 -11.65 49.92
C ASP A 102 -42.48 -10.19 50.16
N ASN A 103 -42.46 -9.78 51.43
CA ASN A 103 -42.14 -8.40 51.83
C ASN A 103 -40.76 -7.92 51.34
N GLU A 104 -39.77 -8.81 51.21
CA GLU A 104 -38.43 -8.46 50.72
C GLU A 104 -38.42 -8.22 49.20
N VAL A 105 -39.13 -9.06 48.45
CA VAL A 105 -39.30 -8.93 46.99
C VAL A 105 -40.08 -7.65 46.65
N LEU A 106 -41.06 -7.29 47.49
CA LEU A 106 -41.80 -6.04 47.32
C LEU A 106 -40.92 -4.81 47.59
N LYS A 107 -40.00 -4.86 48.55
CA LYS A 107 -39.06 -3.77 48.84
C LYS A 107 -38.07 -3.56 47.69
N SER A 108 -37.44 -4.62 47.19
CA SER A 108 -36.51 -4.51 46.05
C SER A 108 -37.21 -4.01 44.79
N PHE A 109 -38.47 -4.43 44.56
CA PHE A 109 -39.29 -3.92 43.48
C PHE A 109 -39.56 -2.42 43.59
N ILE A 110 -39.94 -1.94 44.77
CA ILE A 110 -40.18 -0.51 45.02
C ILE A 110 -38.91 0.31 44.75
N GLU A 111 -37.74 -0.20 45.15
CA GLU A 111 -36.45 0.45 44.87
C GLU A 111 -36.15 0.51 43.37
N GLU A 112 -36.35 -0.59 42.64
CA GLU A 112 -36.17 -0.62 41.19
C GLU A 112 -37.13 0.31 40.46
N VAL A 113 -38.41 0.34 40.85
CA VAL A 113 -39.43 1.24 40.29
C VAL A 113 -39.05 2.71 40.54
N LYS A 114 -38.54 3.05 41.73
CA LYS A 114 -38.05 4.39 42.03
C LYS A 114 -36.88 4.78 41.13
N ILE A 115 -35.91 3.88 40.93
CA ILE A 115 -34.77 4.12 40.05
C ILE A 115 -35.24 4.34 38.61
N ILE A 116 -36.14 3.50 38.10
CA ILE A 116 -36.69 3.61 36.75
C ILE A 116 -37.48 4.91 36.58
N SER A 117 -38.29 5.29 37.57
CA SER A 117 -39.04 6.54 37.58
C SER A 117 -38.10 7.75 37.49
N GLN A 118 -37.06 7.80 38.33
CA GLN A 118 -36.06 8.87 38.28
C GLN A 118 -35.32 8.92 36.93
N HIS A 119 -34.93 7.77 36.40
CA HIS A 119 -34.32 7.69 35.07
C HIS A 119 -35.25 8.21 33.97
N ASN A 120 -36.55 7.89 34.02
CA ASN A 120 -37.54 8.39 33.06
C ASN A 120 -37.75 9.91 33.19
N CYS A 121 -37.75 10.44 34.41
CA CYS A 121 -37.76 11.90 34.62
C CYS A 121 -36.52 12.56 34.00
N MET A 122 -35.33 12.01 34.20
CA MET A 122 -34.10 12.51 33.59
C MET A 122 -34.14 12.41 32.05
N LYS A 123 -34.66 11.29 31.53
CA LYS A 123 -34.85 11.10 30.08
C LYS A 123 -35.79 12.13 29.49
N LEU A 124 -36.88 12.48 30.20
CA LEU A 124 -37.81 13.52 29.76
C LEU A 124 -37.10 14.87 29.67
N ILE A 125 -36.33 15.26 30.70
CA ILE A 125 -35.54 16.50 30.69
C ILE A 125 -34.54 16.51 29.53
N ASN A 126 -33.83 15.40 29.31
CA ASN A 126 -32.89 15.27 28.19
C ASN A 126 -33.59 15.39 26.83
N LEU A 127 -34.78 14.82 26.67
CA LEU A 127 -35.58 14.95 25.46
C LEU A 127 -36.10 16.36 25.25
N GLU A 128 -36.49 17.07 26.31
CA GLU A 128 -36.87 18.48 26.22
C GLU A 128 -35.67 19.35 25.81
N LEU A 129 -34.48 19.12 26.37
CA LEU A 129 -33.26 19.79 25.96
C LEU A 129 -32.92 19.48 24.50
N PHE A 130 -33.04 18.22 24.09
CA PHE A 130 -32.81 17.81 22.72
C PHE A 130 -33.82 18.45 21.75
N ASN A 131 -35.09 18.53 22.10
CA ASN A 131 -36.10 19.19 21.27
C ASN A 131 -35.85 20.70 21.15
N LYS A 132 -35.34 21.34 22.21
CA LYS A 132 -35.04 22.78 22.21
C LYS A 132 -33.79 23.14 21.44
N PHE A 133 -32.70 22.37 21.56
CA PHE A 133 -31.38 22.74 21.03
C PHE A 133 -30.85 21.78 19.95
N GLY A 134 -31.39 20.57 19.87
CA GLY A 134 -30.85 19.50 19.03
C GLY A 134 -30.90 19.83 17.54
N GLN A 135 -31.98 20.46 17.06
CA GLN A 135 -32.11 20.80 15.64
C GLN A 135 -31.03 21.79 15.19
N ASP A 136 -30.79 22.85 15.96
CA ASP A 136 -29.83 23.89 15.59
C ASP A 136 -28.39 23.41 15.76
N GLN A 137 -28.09 22.66 16.83
CA GLN A 137 -26.79 22.02 16.98
C GLN A 137 -26.50 21.02 15.86
N HIS A 138 -27.53 20.27 15.42
CA HIS A 138 -27.36 19.32 14.33
C HIS A 138 -27.10 20.00 12.99
N LYS A 139 -27.72 21.15 12.71
CA LYS A 139 -27.41 21.96 11.52
C LYS A 139 -25.94 22.42 11.52
N ILE A 140 -25.47 22.96 12.64
CA ILE A 140 -24.06 23.38 12.80
C ILE A 140 -23.12 22.18 12.59
N PHE A 141 -23.48 21.01 13.15
CA PHE A 141 -22.70 19.79 12.96
C PHE A 141 -22.66 19.34 11.49
N ILE A 142 -23.77 19.40 10.76
CA ILE A 142 -23.83 19.10 9.33
C ILE A 142 -22.95 20.07 8.53
N GLU A 143 -23.00 21.37 8.83
CA GLU A 143 -22.15 22.37 8.17
C GLU A 143 -20.67 22.10 8.44
N TYR A 144 -20.30 21.79 9.68
CA TYR A 144 -18.95 21.37 10.04
C TYR A 144 -18.50 20.14 9.23
N LEU A 145 -19.35 19.11 9.13
CA LEU A 145 -19.05 17.90 8.35
C LEU A 145 -18.89 18.22 6.86
N ASN A 146 -19.73 19.07 6.30
CA ASN A 146 -19.64 19.49 4.91
C ASN A 146 -18.34 20.26 4.64
N ASN A 147 -17.93 21.15 5.54
CA ASN A 147 -16.66 21.87 5.43
C ASN A 147 -15.47 20.91 5.54
N ARG A 148 -15.51 19.97 6.49
CA ARG A 148 -14.48 18.93 6.62
C ARG A 148 -14.38 18.08 5.36
N LYS A 149 -15.52 17.70 4.76
CA LYS A 149 -15.57 16.95 3.50
C LYS A 149 -14.91 17.74 2.36
N LYS A 150 -15.26 19.02 2.20
CA LYS A 150 -14.65 19.89 1.17
C LYS A 150 -13.14 19.98 1.33
N ASN A 151 -12.64 20.18 2.55
CA ASN A 151 -11.20 20.25 2.81
C ASN A 151 -10.48 18.94 2.40
N LEU A 152 -11.07 17.78 2.72
CA LEU A 152 -10.52 16.49 2.31
C LEU A 152 -10.57 16.28 0.79
N GLU A 153 -11.63 16.75 0.12
CA GLU A 153 -11.72 16.72 -1.34
C GLU A 153 -10.64 17.60 -1.99
N GLU A 154 -10.39 18.80 -1.45
CA GLU A 154 -9.31 19.68 -1.90
C GLU A 154 -7.92 19.07 -1.68
N GLU A 155 -7.66 18.48 -0.52
CA GLU A 155 -6.41 17.77 -0.24
C GLU A 155 -6.21 16.60 -1.23
N ASN A 156 -7.26 15.83 -1.50
CA ASN A 156 -7.20 14.74 -2.45
C ASN A 156 -6.92 15.23 -3.88
N GLN A 157 -7.56 16.33 -4.31
CA GLN A 157 -7.27 16.95 -5.60
C GLN A 157 -5.83 17.41 -5.72
N LYS A 158 -5.26 18.02 -4.67
CA LYS A 158 -3.84 18.40 -4.63
C LYS A 158 -2.94 17.18 -4.79
N LEU A 159 -3.20 16.09 -4.05
CA LEU A 159 -2.43 14.85 -4.17
C LEU A 159 -2.52 14.22 -5.56
N ILE A 160 -3.69 14.29 -6.21
CA ILE A 160 -3.88 13.81 -7.58
C ILE A 160 -3.02 14.65 -8.55
N GLN A 161 -3.04 15.98 -8.43
CA GLN A 161 -2.23 16.88 -9.24
C GLN A 161 -0.73 16.64 -9.02
N GLU A 162 -0.27 16.50 -7.77
CA GLU A 162 1.13 16.18 -7.46
C GLU A 162 1.55 14.84 -8.09
N LYS A 163 0.69 13.82 -8.03
CA LYS A 163 0.93 12.52 -8.68
C LYS A 163 1.04 12.68 -10.21
N GLU A 164 0.16 13.46 -10.82
CA GLU A 164 0.17 13.73 -12.26
C GLU A 164 1.43 14.47 -12.69
N ASP A 165 1.85 15.49 -11.94
CA ASP A 165 3.09 16.23 -12.18
C ASP A 165 4.32 15.33 -12.10
N ILE A 166 4.38 14.45 -11.10
CA ILE A 166 5.46 13.46 -10.97
C ILE A 166 5.46 12.52 -12.18
N ASN A 167 4.30 12.02 -12.60
CA ASN A 167 4.19 11.13 -13.74
C ASN A 167 4.55 11.83 -15.06
N ALA A 168 4.14 13.09 -15.24
CA ALA A 168 4.50 13.90 -16.39
C ALA A 168 6.02 14.12 -16.47
N LYS A 169 6.65 14.48 -15.35
CA LYS A 169 8.12 14.61 -15.24
C LYS A 169 8.83 13.30 -15.58
N ARG A 170 8.35 12.16 -15.04
CA ARG A 170 8.90 10.83 -15.36
C ARG A 170 8.78 10.50 -16.84
N LYS A 171 7.61 10.71 -17.45
CA LYS A 171 7.37 10.46 -18.87
C LYS A 171 8.31 11.30 -19.74
N PHE A 172 8.46 12.58 -19.43
CA PHE A 172 9.38 13.47 -20.13
C PHE A 172 10.85 13.01 -20.03
N GLN A 173 11.31 12.69 -18.82
CA GLN A 173 12.66 12.17 -18.60
C GLN A 173 12.92 10.88 -19.38
N GLN A 174 11.96 9.96 -19.37
CA GLN A 174 12.06 8.72 -20.13
C GLN A 174 12.13 9.02 -21.63
N SER A 175 11.24 9.85 -22.18
CA SER A 175 11.28 10.23 -23.61
C SER A 175 12.64 10.76 -24.06
N LEU A 176 13.29 11.61 -23.25
CA LEU A 176 14.65 12.10 -23.55
C LEU A 176 15.72 10.98 -23.52
N LEU A 177 15.55 9.99 -22.66
CA LEU A 177 16.42 8.81 -22.62
C LEU A 177 16.19 7.91 -23.84
N LEU A 178 14.96 7.80 -24.33
CA LEU A 178 14.63 7.01 -25.53
C LEU A 178 15.42 7.50 -26.74
N ASP A 179 15.46 8.81 -26.98
CA ASP A 179 16.23 9.38 -28.09
C ASP A 179 17.73 9.01 -28.00
N LYS A 180 18.29 9.09 -26.79
CA LYS A 180 19.68 8.69 -26.53
C LYS A 180 19.90 7.20 -26.77
N ILE A 181 18.99 6.35 -26.29
CA ILE A 181 19.06 4.89 -26.48
C ILE A 181 18.96 4.56 -27.97
N SER A 182 18.05 5.18 -28.71
CA SER A 182 17.87 4.98 -30.15
C SER A 182 19.13 5.39 -30.93
N ASN A 183 19.74 6.52 -30.59
CA ASN A 183 21.01 6.95 -31.19
C ASN A 183 22.16 5.97 -30.88
N LEU A 184 22.25 5.47 -29.64
CA LEU A 184 23.25 4.47 -29.27
C LEU A 184 23.02 3.14 -30.00
N LYS A 185 21.77 2.67 -30.10
CA LYS A 185 21.39 1.47 -30.85
C LYS A 185 21.78 1.61 -32.33
N TYR A 186 21.48 2.74 -32.95
CA TYR A 186 21.89 3.02 -34.32
C TYR A 186 23.41 2.96 -34.47
N LYS A 187 24.16 3.61 -33.57
CA LYS A 187 25.63 3.60 -33.60
C LYS A 187 26.20 2.20 -33.43
N ILE A 188 25.62 1.40 -32.53
CA ILE A 188 26.03 0.01 -32.31
C ILE A 188 25.81 -0.81 -33.58
N ASN A 189 24.60 -0.76 -34.17
CA ASN A 189 24.30 -1.50 -35.40
C ASN A 189 25.19 -1.05 -36.57
N TYR A 190 25.44 0.26 -36.68
CA TYR A 190 26.37 0.79 -37.67
C TYR A 190 27.77 0.20 -37.49
N LEU A 191 28.31 0.22 -36.27
CA LEU A 191 29.64 -0.33 -35.97
C LEU A 191 29.73 -1.84 -36.23
N ILE A 192 28.71 -2.60 -35.86
CA ILE A 192 28.62 -4.04 -36.13
C ILE A 192 28.66 -4.26 -37.65
N ASN A 193 27.79 -3.60 -38.40
CA ASN A 193 27.74 -3.74 -39.86
C ASN A 193 29.08 -3.33 -40.50
N THR A 194 29.70 -2.23 -40.06
CA THR A 194 31.00 -1.81 -40.61
C THR A 194 32.11 -2.82 -40.32
N ASN A 195 32.11 -3.43 -39.14
CA ASN A 195 33.08 -4.48 -38.81
C ASN A 195 32.83 -5.74 -39.65
N GLU A 196 31.58 -6.14 -39.83
CA GLU A 196 31.24 -7.26 -40.72
C GLU A 196 31.71 -7.00 -42.15
N PHE A 197 31.46 -5.81 -42.71
CA PHE A 197 31.95 -5.46 -44.05
C PHE A 197 33.48 -5.52 -44.13
N LEU A 198 34.19 -4.95 -43.14
CA LEU A 198 35.66 -5.02 -43.08
C LEU A 198 36.18 -6.45 -43.00
N GLU A 199 35.58 -7.30 -42.16
CA GLU A 199 35.96 -8.71 -42.05
C GLU A 199 35.77 -9.44 -43.38
N THR A 200 34.66 -9.20 -44.08
CA THR A 200 34.43 -9.82 -45.40
C THR A 200 35.44 -9.37 -46.45
N ASP A 201 35.84 -8.09 -46.45
CA ASP A 201 36.80 -7.56 -47.40
C ASP A 201 38.23 -8.02 -47.09
N CYS A 202 38.62 -8.08 -45.82
CA CYS A 202 39.87 -8.72 -45.39
C CYS A 202 39.93 -10.18 -45.85
N GLN A 203 38.84 -10.93 -45.69
CA GLN A 203 38.81 -12.33 -46.11
C GLN A 203 38.91 -12.50 -47.64
N LYS A 204 38.32 -11.60 -48.44
CA LYS A 204 38.52 -11.58 -49.90
C LYS A 204 39.99 -11.32 -50.26
N LEU A 205 40.62 -10.32 -49.65
CA LEU A 205 42.03 -9.99 -49.89
C LEU A 205 42.97 -11.13 -49.48
N GLU A 206 42.72 -11.78 -48.35
CA GLU A 206 43.48 -12.96 -47.93
C GLU A 206 43.37 -14.10 -48.94
N ASN A 207 42.18 -14.36 -49.46
CA ASN A 207 41.96 -15.36 -50.50
C ASN A 207 42.71 -15.02 -51.80
N GLU A 208 42.70 -13.76 -52.23
CA GLU A 208 43.47 -13.29 -53.39
C GLU A 208 44.99 -13.47 -53.17
N ILE A 209 45.51 -13.10 -52.00
CA ILE A 209 46.92 -13.30 -51.65
C ILE A 209 47.29 -14.78 -51.68
N ILE A 210 46.43 -15.66 -51.14
CA ILE A 210 46.63 -17.12 -51.19
C ILE A 210 46.66 -17.62 -52.64
N GLN A 211 45.75 -17.15 -53.49
CA GLN A 211 45.73 -17.51 -54.91
C GLN A 211 47.01 -17.06 -55.65
N ILE A 212 47.47 -15.83 -55.40
CA ILE A 212 48.71 -15.30 -55.99
C ILE A 212 49.91 -16.11 -55.53
N ARG A 213 50.04 -16.39 -54.22
CA ARG A 213 51.12 -17.23 -53.67
C ARG A 213 51.12 -18.63 -54.27
N ARG A 214 49.94 -19.25 -54.45
CA ARG A 214 49.80 -20.55 -55.13
C ARG A 214 50.25 -20.51 -56.59
N LYS A 215 49.98 -19.42 -57.33
CA LYS A 215 50.45 -19.25 -58.71
C LYS A 215 51.98 -19.10 -58.77
N GLN A 216 52.57 -18.32 -57.87
CA GLN A 216 54.02 -18.16 -57.78
C GLN A 216 54.74 -19.47 -57.46
N LEU A 217 54.21 -20.27 -56.53
CA LEU A 217 54.75 -21.59 -56.18
C LEU A 217 54.61 -22.65 -57.29
N LYS A 218 53.71 -22.46 -58.27
CA LYS A 218 53.57 -23.33 -59.45
C LYS A 218 54.45 -22.88 -60.63
N LEU A 219 55.05 -21.70 -60.55
CA LEU A 219 55.94 -21.12 -61.56
C LEU A 219 57.43 -21.30 -61.21
N ILE A 220 57.73 -22.00 -60.11
CA ILE A 220 59.05 -22.48 -59.68
C ILE A 220 59.03 -24.00 -59.82
#